data_AF-A0A2V9ZLK3-F1
#
_entry.id   AF-A0A2V9ZLK3-F1
#
_cell.length_a   1.000
_cell.length_b   1.000
_cell.length_c   1.000
_cell.angle_alpha   90.00
_cell.angle_beta   90.00
_cell.angle_gamma   90.00
#
_symmetry.space_group_name_H-M   'P 1'
#
loop_
_entity.id
_entity.type
_entity.pdbx_description
1 polymer ?
#
loop_
_entity_poly.entity_id
_entity_poly.type
_entity_poly.pdbx_seq_one_letter_code
_entity_poly.pdbx_strand_id
1 'polypeptide(L)'
;MKHVTRKATRHVNQNEGLIFEKSSPGKAAWKLPPLDVPEVDTGKLLGAAERKDLGNMPEVSEIEIIRHFTRLSTWNYAIDLGMYP
;
A
#
# COMPACT_ATOMS: atom_id res chain seq x y z
N MET A 1 32.40 -18.39 -30.28
CA MET A 1 31.90 -18.84 -28.97
C MET A 1 30.39 -19.02 -29.08
N LYS A 2 29.83 -20.21 -28.80
CA LYS A 2 28.38 -20.45 -28.90
C LYS A 2 27.67 -19.69 -27.78
N HIS A 3 26.86 -18.69 -28.11
CA HIS A 3 25.95 -18.07 -27.16
C HIS A 3 24.91 -19.09 -26.73
N VAL A 4 25.04 -19.63 -25.52
CA VAL A 4 24.02 -20.47 -24.90
C VAL A 4 23.00 -19.52 -24.27
N THR A 5 21.81 -19.46 -24.85
CA THR A 5 20.69 -18.71 -24.27
C THR A 5 20.32 -19.34 -22.93
N ARG A 6 20.59 -18.64 -21.82
CA ARG A 6 20.11 -19.09 -20.50
C ARG A 6 18.59 -19.08 -20.51
N LYS A 7 17.96 -20.18 -20.11
CA LYS A 7 16.51 -20.21 -19.85
C LYS A 7 16.17 -19.10 -18.86
N ALA A 8 15.21 -18.25 -19.20
CA ALA A 8 14.63 -17.32 -18.25
C ALA A 8 13.93 -18.11 -17.14
N THR A 9 14.27 -17.83 -15.89
CA THR A 9 13.64 -18.42 -14.70
C THR A 9 12.48 -17.54 -14.24
N ARG A 10 11.48 -18.13 -13.57
CA ARG A 10 10.42 -17.35 -12.93
C ARG A 10 11.01 -16.42 -11.88
N HIS A 11 10.44 -15.23 -11.74
CA HIS A 11 10.79 -14.31 -10.66
C HIS A 11 10.47 -14.95 -9.30
N VAL A 12 11.31 -14.68 -8.29
CA VAL A 12 11.07 -15.19 -6.93
C VAL A 12 9.84 -14.48 -6.36
N ASN A 13 8.83 -15.26 -5.99
CA ASN A 13 7.68 -14.73 -5.27
C ASN A 13 7.95 -14.77 -3.76
N GLN A 14 7.89 -13.62 -3.09
CA GLN A 14 8.14 -13.52 -1.65
C GLN A 14 6.84 -13.72 -0.87
N ASN A 15 6.90 -14.47 0.23
CA ASN A 15 5.83 -14.49 1.22
C ASN A 15 5.67 -13.09 1.84
N GLU A 16 4.44 -12.67 2.05
CA GLU A 16 4.09 -11.33 2.54
C GLU A 16 3.03 -11.47 3.64
N GLY A 17 3.35 -10.97 4.83
CA GLY A 17 2.45 -10.99 5.99
C GLY A 17 1.33 -9.95 5.89
N LEU A 18 0.50 -9.86 6.93
CA LEU A 18 -0.55 -8.85 6.99
C LEU A 18 0.07 -7.45 7.12
N ILE A 19 -0.51 -6.43 6.50
CA ILE A 19 -0.02 -5.05 6.64
C ILE A 19 -0.01 -4.57 8.10
N PHE A 20 -0.92 -5.10 8.93
CA PHE A 20 -1.02 -4.83 10.36
C PHE A 20 0.22 -5.29 11.14
N GLU A 21 0.91 -6.34 10.70
CA GLU A 21 2.14 -6.84 11.32
C GLU A 21 3.35 -5.91 11.06
N LYS A 22 3.24 -5.01 10.09
CA LYS A 22 4.26 -4.01 9.75
C LYS A 22 4.00 -2.64 10.40
N SER A 23 2.85 -2.51 11.05
CA SER A 23 2.41 -1.27 11.68
C SER A 23 3.35 -0.85 12.80
N SER A 24 3.64 0.45 12.89
CA SER A 24 4.31 1.05 14.05
C SER A 24 3.76 2.44 14.30
N PRO A 25 3.53 2.83 15.58
CA PRO A 25 2.98 4.14 15.91
C PRO A 25 3.78 5.31 15.30
N GLY A 26 3.05 6.32 14.81
CA GLY A 26 3.57 7.55 14.22
C GLY A 26 3.96 7.46 12.74
N LYS A 27 3.89 6.28 12.13
CA LYS A 27 4.18 6.14 10.69
C LYS A 27 3.00 6.64 9.84
N ALA A 28 3.32 7.40 8.80
CA ALA A 28 2.36 7.85 7.81
C ALA A 28 2.85 7.56 6.39
N ALA A 29 1.94 7.07 5.55
CA ALA A 29 2.16 6.82 4.12
C ALA A 29 1.65 7.97 3.24
N TRP A 30 1.34 9.12 3.84
CA TRP A 30 0.77 10.27 3.17
C TRP A 30 1.52 11.54 3.56
N LYS A 31 1.62 12.46 2.60
CA LYS A 31 2.05 13.83 2.83
C LYS A 31 1.15 14.73 1.99
N LEU A 32 0.16 15.34 2.65
CA LEU A 32 -0.78 16.22 1.97
C LEU A 32 -0.12 17.59 1.71
N PRO A 33 -0.42 18.24 0.58
CA PRO A 33 -0.03 19.63 0.39
C PRO A 33 -0.76 20.54 1.41
N PRO A 34 -0.26 21.78 1.60
CA PRO A 34 -1.01 22.78 2.36
C PRO A 34 -2.42 22.96 1.78
N LEU A 35 -3.39 23.30 2.64
CA LEU A 35 -4.75 23.61 2.20
C LEU A 35 -4.74 24.82 1.26
N ASP A 36 -5.43 24.67 0.13
CA ASP A 36 -5.72 25.73 -0.85
C ASP A 36 -7.04 26.46 -0.57
N VAL A 37 -7.75 26.01 0.47
CA VAL A 37 -9.03 26.55 0.94
C VAL A 37 -8.92 26.94 2.42
N PRO A 38 -9.85 27.79 2.93
CA PRO A 38 -9.90 28.09 4.36
C PRO A 38 -10.05 26.82 5.20
N GLU A 39 -9.32 26.77 6.31
CA GLU A 39 -9.43 25.68 7.29
C GLU A 39 -10.82 25.69 7.94
N VAL A 40 -11.33 24.50 8.26
CA VAL A 40 -12.64 24.32 8.88
C VAL A 40 -12.53 23.47 10.14
N ASP A 41 -13.30 23.87 11.16
CA ASP A 41 -13.44 23.15 12.42
C ASP A 41 -14.35 21.92 12.25
N THR A 42 -13.74 20.73 12.23
CA THR A 42 -14.43 19.45 12.07
C THR A 42 -15.41 19.17 13.20
N GLY A 43 -15.13 19.62 14.43
CA GLY A 43 -15.98 19.42 15.59
C GLY A 43 -17.29 20.20 15.48
N LYS A 44 -17.24 21.43 14.95
CA LYS A 44 -18.46 22.22 14.66
C LYS A 44 -19.30 21.64 13.53
N LEU A 45 -18.64 21.12 12.48
CA LEU A 45 -19.34 20.58 11.32
C LEU A 45 -19.98 19.21 11.59
N LEU A 46 -19.26 18.32 12.27
CA LEU A 46 -19.66 16.92 12.43
C LEU A 46 -20.29 16.64 13.81
N GLY A 47 -20.04 17.48 14.81
CA GLY A 47 -20.59 17.32 16.15
C GLY A 47 -20.32 15.93 16.74
N ALA A 48 -21.37 15.22 17.13
CA ALA A 48 -21.27 13.87 17.70
C ALA A 48 -20.77 12.81 16.70
N ALA A 49 -20.80 13.08 15.39
CA ALA A 49 -20.28 12.18 14.37
C ALA A 49 -18.77 12.33 14.15
N GLU A 50 -18.12 13.30 14.80
CA GLU A 50 -16.67 13.48 14.69
C GLU A 50 -15.92 12.30 15.33
N ARG A 51 -15.08 11.64 14.53
CA ARG A 51 -14.24 10.54 14.99
C ARG A 51 -13.02 11.08 15.75
N LYS A 52 -12.69 10.46 16.89
CA LYS A 52 -11.59 10.89 17.78
C LYS A 52 -10.26 10.17 17.55
N ASP A 53 -10.26 9.05 16.85
CA ASP A 53 -9.06 8.27 16.56
C ASP A 53 -9.10 7.68 15.14
N LEU A 54 -7.98 7.08 14.73
CA LEU A 54 -7.89 6.35 13.46
C LEU A 54 -8.48 4.93 13.56
N GLY A 55 -8.83 4.47 14.77
CA GLY A 55 -9.20 3.10 15.13
C GLY A 55 -8.12 2.10 14.74
N ASN A 56 -8.52 0.91 14.27
CA ASN A 56 -7.61 -0.20 13.99
C ASN A 56 -6.91 -0.11 12.63
N MET A 57 -6.55 1.09 12.17
CA MET A 57 -5.83 1.24 10.90
C MET A 57 -4.33 1.01 11.10
N PRO A 58 -3.63 0.42 10.12
CA PRO A 58 -2.17 0.25 10.21
C PRO A 58 -1.45 1.57 9.97
N GLU A 59 -0.42 1.82 10.77
CA GLU A 59 0.48 2.96 10.64
C GLU A 59 1.76 2.48 9.94
N VAL A 60 1.87 2.73 8.64
CA VAL A 60 3.00 2.32 7.79
C VAL A 60 3.54 3.50 6.99
N SER A 61 4.82 3.43 6.61
CA SER A 61 5.42 4.40 5.69
C SER A 61 5.02 4.14 4.24
N GLU A 62 5.21 5.13 3.36
CA GLU A 62 4.95 5.01 1.93
C GLU A 62 5.76 3.87 1.27
N ILE A 63 7.01 3.68 1.68
CA ILE A 63 7.84 2.58 1.16
C ILE A 63 7.25 1.21 1.58
N GLU A 64 6.76 1.10 2.80
CA GLU A 64 6.16 -0.15 3.31
C GLU A 64 4.84 -0.46 2.59
N ILE A 65 3.97 0.53 2.39
CA ILE A 65 2.69 0.32 1.69
C ILE A 65 2.92 -0.09 0.22
N ILE A 66 3.86 0.57 -0.47
CA ILE A 66 4.20 0.25 -1.86
C ILE A 66 4.76 -1.17 -1.95
N ARG A 67 5.72 -1.52 -1.08
CA ARG A 67 6.32 -2.87 -1.08
C ARG A 67 5.29 -3.95 -0.78
N HIS A 68 4.39 -3.71 0.17
CA HIS A 68 3.34 -4.67 0.53
C HIS A 68 2.41 -4.97 -0.66
N PHE A 69 1.81 -3.93 -1.26
CA PHE A 69 0.89 -4.15 -2.38
C PHE A 69 1.57 -4.59 -3.67
N THR A 70 2.84 -4.20 -3.89
CA THR A 70 3.63 -4.71 -5.03
C THR A 70 3.91 -6.21 -4.89
N ARG A 71 4.14 -6.72 -3.68
CA ARG A 71 4.32 -8.16 -3.46
C ARG A 71 3.00 -8.91 -3.58
N LEU A 72 1.93 -8.41 -2.96
CA LEU A 72 0.60 -9.02 -3.07
C LEU A 72 0.07 -9.06 -4.51
N SER A 73 0.41 -8.09 -5.35
CA SER A 73 -0.03 -8.12 -6.75
C SER A 73 0.55 -9.32 -7.51
N THR A 74 1.75 -9.79 -7.16
CA THR A 74 2.36 -10.98 -7.76
C THR A 74 1.65 -12.29 -7.41
N TRP A 75 0.73 -12.27 -6.43
CA TRP A 75 -0.10 -13.41 -6.04
C TRP A 75 -1.41 -13.45 -6.83
N ASN A 76 -1.74 -12.36 -7.52
CA ASN A 76 -2.93 -12.25 -8.34
C ASN A 76 -2.61 -12.54 -9.81
N TYR A 77 -3.60 -13.07 -10.52
CA TYR A 77 -3.56 -13.09 -11.97
C TYR A 77 -3.91 -11.71 -12.52
N ALA A 78 -3.28 -11.30 -13.61
CA ALA A 78 -3.63 -10.11 -14.37
C ALA A 78 -3.70 -10.45 -15.86
N ILE A 79 -4.58 -9.80 -16.61
CA ILE A 79 -4.71 -9.99 -18.06
C ILE A 79 -3.39 -9.73 -18.81
N ASP A 80 -2.53 -8.88 -18.24
CA ASP A 80 -1.20 -8.58 -18.79
C ASP A 80 -0.23 -9.77 -18.64
N LEU A 81 -0.54 -10.74 -17.78
CA LEU A 81 0.29 -11.93 -17.53
C LEU A 81 -0.07 -13.12 -18.44
N GLY A 82 -1.21 -13.07 -19.15
CA GLY A 82 -1.61 -14.12 -20.07
C GLY A 82 -3.05 -14.02 -20.57
N MET A 83 -3.46 -15.02 -21.34
CA MET A 83 -4.83 -15.13 -21.84
C MET A 83 -5.82 -15.37 -20.70
N TYR A 84 -6.73 -14.43 -20.48
CA TYR A 84 -7.92 -14.59 -19.64
C TYR A 84 -9.06 -15.10 -20.54
N PRO A 85 -9.81 -16.16 -20.15
CA PRO A 85 -10.86 -16.75 -20.98
C PRO A 85 -12.05 -15.80 -21.22
#